data_AF-A0AAE8X4U1-F1
#
_entry.id   AF-A0AAE8X4U1-F1
#
_cell.length_a   1.000
_cell.length_b   1.000
_cell.length_c   1.000
_cell.angle_alpha   90.00
_cell.angle_beta   90.00
_cell.angle_gamma   90.00
#
_symmetry.space_group_name_H-M   'P 1'
#
loop_
_entity.id
_entity.type
_entity.pdbx_description
1 polymer ?
#
loop_
_entity_poly.entity_id
_entity_poly.type
_entity_poly.pdbx_seq_one_letter_code
_entity_poly.pdbx_strand_id
1 'polypeptide(L)'
;MNVLDVVPIEELRQHVEMDTDDRDSMIKRYAQSALEYCLRWCDEPRWKVAEDIPAPVVSAMLLIFGDLFEHRTSQTEVQLYTNVAAENLMFACRNWRGEAEKGEGS
;
A
#
# COMPACT_ATOMS: atom_id res chain seq x y z
N MET A 1 3.57 2.49 11.24
CA MET A 1 4.24 3.26 10.17
C MET A 1 3.22 4.22 9.57
N ASN A 2 3.59 5.48 9.36
CA ASN A 2 2.71 6.47 8.75
C ASN A 2 2.97 6.50 7.23
N VAL A 3 1.91 6.49 6.43
CA VAL A 3 2.03 6.45 4.97
C VAL A 3 2.77 7.65 4.38
N LEU A 4 2.69 8.82 5.03
CA LEU A 4 3.38 10.01 4.54
C LEU A 4 4.90 9.95 4.70
N ASP A 5 5.40 9.01 5.50
CA ASP A 5 6.83 8.74 5.60
C ASP A 5 7.30 7.83 4.44
N VAL A 6 6.38 7.11 3.78
CA VAL A 6 6.63 6.20 2.66
C VAL A 6 6.44 6.92 1.32
N VAL A 7 5.33 7.65 1.18
CA VAL A 7 4.99 8.44 -0.01
C VAL A 7 4.44 9.80 0.43
N PRO A 8 5.10 10.92 0.08
CA PRO A 8 4.62 12.27 0.42
C PRO A 8 3.21 12.56 -0.13
N ILE A 9 2.49 13.46 0.53
CA ILE A 9 1.10 13.78 0.15
C ILE A 9 1.01 14.35 -1.27
N GLU A 10 2.03 15.06 -1.73
CA GLU A 10 2.16 15.61 -3.08
C GLU A 10 2.16 14.50 -4.15
N GLU A 11 2.87 13.41 -3.90
CA GLU A 11 2.94 12.27 -4.82
C GLU A 11 1.66 11.45 -4.80
N LEU A 12 1.04 11.28 -3.61
CA LEU A 12 -0.28 10.68 -3.50
C LEU A 12 -1.34 11.47 -4.28
N ARG A 13 -1.31 12.81 -4.20
CA ARG A 13 -2.18 13.69 -5.00
C ARG A 13 -1.96 13.50 -6.49
N GLN A 14 -0.71 13.50 -6.94
CA GLN A 14 -0.37 13.27 -8.35
C GLN A 14 -0.87 11.90 -8.84
N HIS A 15 -0.79 10.86 -8.01
CA HIS A 15 -1.23 9.53 -8.38
C HIS A 15 -2.74 9.43 -8.69
N VAL A 16 -3.57 10.26 -8.03
CA VAL A 16 -5.02 10.33 -8.27
C VAL A 16 -5.44 11.59 -9.05
N GLU A 17 -4.49 12.22 -9.73
CA GLU A 17 -4.72 13.41 -10.57
C GLU A 17 -5.44 14.55 -9.82
N MET A 18 -5.11 14.75 -8.54
CA MET A 18 -5.70 15.79 -7.68
C MET A 18 -4.77 17.00 -7.57
N ASP A 19 -5.22 18.15 -8.06
CA ASP A 19 -4.45 19.41 -8.03
C ASP A 19 -4.67 20.25 -6.75
N THR A 20 -5.68 19.91 -5.93
CA THR A 20 -6.05 20.65 -4.71
C THR A 20 -5.75 19.88 -3.43
N ASP A 21 -5.62 20.59 -2.31
CA ASP A 21 -5.29 20.04 -0.98
C ASP A 21 -6.52 19.84 -0.07
N ASP A 22 -7.71 20.26 -0.50
CA ASP A 22 -8.96 20.16 0.25
C ASP A 22 -9.37 18.72 0.61
N ARG A 23 -8.80 17.74 -0.10
CA ARG A 23 -9.03 16.30 0.10
C ARG A 23 -7.86 15.54 0.73
N ASP A 24 -6.81 16.23 1.17
CA ASP A 24 -5.61 15.60 1.74
C ASP A 24 -5.93 14.66 2.90
N SER A 25 -6.90 15.02 3.74
CA SER A 25 -7.33 14.17 4.86
C SER A 25 -7.92 12.83 4.39
N MET A 26 -8.66 12.83 3.28
CA MET A 26 -9.26 11.65 2.67
C MET A 26 -8.20 10.83 1.91
N ILE A 27 -7.35 11.50 1.13
CA ILE A 27 -6.21 10.88 0.43
C ILE A 27 -5.32 10.14 1.41
N LYS A 28 -4.92 10.81 2.50
CA LYS A 28 -4.12 10.20 3.57
C LYS A 28 -4.80 8.97 4.15
N ARG A 29 -6.12 9.01 4.40
CA ARG A 29 -6.86 7.87 4.96
C ARG A 29 -6.86 6.66 4.02
N TYR A 30 -7.09 6.86 2.73
CA TYR A 30 -7.08 5.77 1.76
C TYR A 30 -5.68 5.21 1.54
N ALA A 31 -4.68 6.09 1.40
CA ALA A 31 -3.29 5.67 1.27
C ALA A 31 -2.82 4.89 2.52
N GLN A 32 -3.18 5.34 3.73
CA GLN A 32 -2.88 4.62 4.97
C GLN A 32 -3.53 3.23 5.00
N SER A 33 -4.79 3.12 4.57
CA SER A 33 -5.50 1.84 4.48
C SER A 33 -4.83 0.89 3.47
N ALA A 34 -4.40 1.42 2.32
CA ALA A 34 -3.68 0.67 1.29
C ALA A 34 -2.32 0.17 1.81
N LEU A 35 -1.57 1.02 2.52
CA LEU A 35 -0.30 0.62 3.13
C LEU A 35 -0.50 -0.50 4.15
N GLU A 36 -1.46 -0.36 5.05
CA GLU A 36 -1.77 -1.39 6.06
C GLU A 36 -2.18 -2.72 5.43
N TYR A 37 -2.93 -2.68 4.32
CA TYR A 37 -3.27 -3.86 3.54
C TYR A 37 -2.02 -4.53 2.97
N CYS A 38 -1.16 -3.78 2.28
CA CYS A 38 0.08 -4.30 1.69
C CYS A 38 1.01 -4.91 2.76
N LEU A 39 1.20 -4.22 3.88
CA LEU A 39 2.04 -4.69 4.98
C LEU A 39 1.50 -6.01 5.57
N ARG A 40 0.19 -6.10 5.80
CA ARG A 40 -0.45 -7.32 6.31
C ARG A 40 -0.38 -8.46 5.29
N TRP A 41 -0.52 -8.16 4.01
CA TRP A 41 -0.48 -9.17 2.96
C TRP A 41 0.92 -9.77 2.81
N CYS A 42 1.96 -8.92 2.83
CA CYS A 42 3.35 -9.34 2.75
C CYS A 42 3.86 -9.98 4.04
N ASP A 43 3.33 -9.59 5.20
CA ASP A 43 3.65 -10.15 6.53
C ASP A 43 5.16 -10.22 6.83
N GLU A 44 5.89 -9.18 6.43
CA GLU A 44 7.35 -9.11 6.55
C GLU A 44 7.77 -8.37 7.84
N PRO A 45 8.20 -9.09 8.89
CA PRO A 45 8.54 -8.47 10.17
C PRO A 45 9.79 -7.58 10.11
N ARG A 46 10.65 -7.70 9.08
CA ARG A 46 11.86 -6.89 8.95
C ARG A 46 11.58 -5.43 8.57
N TRP A 47 10.41 -5.11 8.03
CA TRP A 47 10.05 -3.73 7.70
C TRP A 47 9.62 -2.95 8.94
N LYS A 48 10.53 -2.15 9.49
CA LYS A 48 10.33 -1.36 10.72
C LYS A 48 10.17 0.13 10.43
N VAL A 49 10.84 0.64 9.40
CA VAL A 49 10.81 2.04 8.93
C VAL A 49 10.40 2.11 7.46
N ALA A 50 10.10 3.32 6.98
CA ALA A 50 9.56 3.52 5.63
C ALA A 50 10.54 3.04 4.55
N GLU A 51 11.83 3.26 4.77
CA GLU A 51 12.92 2.89 3.87
C GLU A 51 13.11 1.38 3.72
N ASP A 52 12.56 0.59 4.64
CA ASP A 52 12.62 -0.87 4.56
C ASP A 52 11.65 -1.43 3.51
N ILE A 53 10.63 -0.65 3.11
CA ILE A 53 9.59 -1.11 2.18
C ILE A 53 10.16 -1.16 0.75
N PRO A 54 10.12 -2.31 0.08
CA PRO A 54 10.57 -2.42 -1.30
C PRO A 54 9.72 -1.58 -2.26
N ALA A 55 10.34 -0.97 -3.25
CA ALA A 55 9.64 -0.21 -4.29
C ALA A 55 8.46 -0.97 -4.95
N PRO A 56 8.52 -2.29 -5.23
CA PRO A 56 7.35 -3.03 -5.72
C PRO A 56 6.13 -2.96 -4.79
N VAL A 57 6.34 -2.97 -3.48
CA VAL A 57 5.27 -2.89 -2.47
C VAL A 57 4.69 -1.48 -2.44
N VAL A 58 5.53 -0.45 -2.60
CA VAL A 58 5.06 0.95 -2.75
C VAL A 58 4.20 1.10 -4.01
N SER A 59 4.62 0.54 -5.14
CA SER A 59 3.82 0.55 -6.37
C SER A 59 2.49 -0.19 -6.22
N ALA A 60 2.48 -1.35 -5.54
CA ALA A 60 1.25 -2.08 -5.25
C ALA A 60 0.31 -1.28 -4.32
N MET A 61 0.87 -0.62 -3.31
CA MET A 61 0.13 0.28 -2.41
C MET A 61 -0.54 1.40 -3.20
N LEU A 62 0.15 2.04 -4.15
CA LEU A 62 -0.43 3.08 -4.99
C LEU A 62 -1.61 2.56 -5.83
N LEU A 63 -1.49 1.39 -6.46
CA LEU A 63 -2.58 0.78 -7.22
C LEU A 63 -3.82 0.52 -6.36
N ILE A 64 -3.64 0.03 -5.13
CA ILE A 64 -4.74 -0.22 -4.18
C ILE A 64 -5.32 1.10 -3.66
N PHE A 65 -4.47 2.10 -3.41
CA PHE A 65 -4.91 3.43 -3.02
C PHE A 65 -5.78 4.07 -4.11
N GLY A 66 -5.37 4.01 -5.39
CA GLY A 66 -6.16 4.48 -6.52
C GLY A 66 -7.52 3.78 -6.60
N ASP A 67 -7.55 2.46 -6.42
CA ASP A 67 -8.81 1.70 -6.37
C ASP A 67 -9.75 2.17 -5.25
N LEU A 68 -9.23 2.35 -4.02
CA LEU A 68 -10.00 2.86 -2.89
C LEU A 68 -10.52 4.29 -3.12
N PHE A 69 -9.75 5.11 -3.85
CA PHE A 69 -10.11 6.49 -4.14
C PHE A 69 -11.21 6.60 -5.19
N GLU A 70 -11.18 5.76 -6.22
CA GLU A 70 -12.17 5.75 -7.31
C GLU A 70 -13.44 4.95 -6.95
N HIS A 71 -13.30 3.81 -6.27
CA HIS A 71 -14.40 2.88 -6.00
C HIS A 71 -14.88 2.98 -4.54
N ARG A 72 -15.66 4.02 -4.25
CA ARG A 72 -16.04 4.39 -2.87
C ARG A 72 -17.27 3.67 -2.30
N THR A 73 -17.97 2.89 -3.13
CA THR A 73 -19.16 2.17 -2.72
C THR A 73 -18.85 0.68 -2.60
N SER A 74 -19.43 0.03 -1.59
CA SER A 74 -19.28 -1.43 -1.41
C SER A 74 -19.92 -2.24 -2.54
N GLN A 75 -20.79 -1.61 -3.33
CA GLN A 75 -21.44 -2.18 -4.51
C GLN A 75 -21.44 -1.13 -5.62
N THR A 76 -21.11 -1.56 -6.83
CA THR A 76 -21.14 -0.76 -8.06
C THR A 76 -22.08 -1.44 -9.06
N GLU A 77 -22.70 -0.67 -9.94
CA GLU A 77 -23.55 -1.23 -11.01
C GLU A 77 -22.71 -1.94 -12.09
N VAL A 78 -21.43 -1.60 -12.18
CA VAL A 78 -20.45 -2.19 -13.11
C VAL A 78 -19.55 -3.17 -12.37
N GLN A 79 -19.27 -4.31 -12.99
CA GLN A 79 -18.33 -5.31 -12.46
C GLN A 79 -16.90 -4.74 -12.44
N LEU A 80 -16.25 -4.81 -11.29
CA LEU A 80 -14.83 -4.49 -11.15
C LEU A 80 -13.98 -5.74 -11.42
N TYR A 81 -12.83 -5.55 -12.07
CA TYR A 81 -11.84 -6.58 -12.33
C TYR A 81 -10.61 -6.37 -11.47
N THR A 82 -10.09 -7.44 -10.88
CA THR A 82 -8.88 -7.38 -10.06
C THR A 82 -7.68 -6.96 -10.90
N ASN A 83 -6.96 -5.94 -10.45
CA ASN A 83 -5.66 -5.61 -11.00
C ASN A 83 -4.59 -6.59 -10.50
N VAL A 84 -4.30 -7.61 -11.29
CA VAL A 84 -3.31 -8.66 -10.96
C VAL A 84 -1.90 -8.12 -10.74
N ALA A 85 -1.58 -6.92 -11.23
CA ALA A 85 -0.27 -6.33 -11.04
C ALA A 85 0.01 -6.04 -9.55
N ALA A 86 -0.99 -5.58 -8.80
CA ALA A 86 -0.82 -5.31 -7.37
C ALA A 86 -0.44 -6.58 -6.60
N GLU A 87 -1.12 -7.69 -6.87
CA GLU A 87 -0.80 -8.99 -6.26
C GLU A 87 0.58 -9.49 -6.69
N ASN A 88 0.91 -9.45 -7.98
CA ASN A 88 2.20 -9.91 -8.49
C ASN A 88 3.38 -9.13 -7.89
N LEU A 89 3.24 -7.82 -7.71
CA LEU A 89 4.26 -6.96 -7.09
C LEU A 89 4.48 -7.33 -5.62
N MET A 90 3.40 -7.57 -4.87
CA MET A 90 3.50 -7.96 -3.46
C MET A 90 4.02 -9.40 -3.30
N PHE A 91 3.64 -10.32 -4.20
CA PHE A 91 3.96 -11.75 -4.09
C PHE A 91 5.46 -12.03 -3.96
N ALA A 92 6.28 -11.31 -4.71
CA ALA A 92 7.74 -11.43 -4.64
C ALA A 92 8.32 -10.97 -3.29
N CYS A 93 7.60 -10.12 -2.56
CA CYS A 93 8.01 -9.53 -1.29
C CYS A 93 7.31 -10.18 -0.08
N ARG A 94 6.46 -11.20 -0.31
CA ARG A 94 5.76 -11.88 0.77
C ARG A 94 6.71 -12.72 1.59
N ASN A 95 6.64 -12.56 2.89
CA ASN A 95 7.27 -13.47 3.82
C ASN A 95 6.47 -14.78 3.86
N TRP A 96 7.08 -15.86 3.36
CA TRP A 96 6.51 -17.21 3.39
C TRP A 96 6.92 -18.00 4.63
N ARG A 97 7.92 -17.52 5.37
CA ARG A 97 8.44 -18.18 6.57
C ARG A 97 7.80 -17.49 7.78
N GLY A 98 6.87 -18.18 8.44
CA GLY A 98 5.99 -17.61 9.48
C GLY A 98 6.66 -17.01 10.72
N GLU A 99 7.99 -16.91 10.82
CA GLU A 99 8.70 -16.20 11.89
C GLU A 99 9.99 -15.58 11.36
N ALA A 100 10.32 -14.38 11.85
CA ALA A 100 11.67 -13.83 11.73
C ALA A 100 12.65 -14.84 12.34
N GLU A 101 13.68 -15.25 11.60
CA GLU A 101 14.70 -16.15 12.11
C GLU A 101 15.18 -15.64 13.47
N LYS A 102 14.96 -16.45 14.52
CA LYS A 102 15.51 -16.20 15.85
C LYS A 102 17.01 -16.00 15.68
N GLY A 103 17.49 -14.84 16.16
CA GLY A 103 18.84 -14.35 15.93
C GLY A 103 19.91 -15.42 16.10
N GLU A 104 20.89 -15.36 15.20
CA GLU A 104 22.17 -16.05 15.34
C GLU A 104 22.73 -15.82 16.74
N GLY A 105 22.78 -16.89 17.51
CA GLY A 105 23.29 -16.93 18.87
C GLY A 105 23.60 -18.37 19.25
N SER A 106 24.70 -18.90 18.73
CA SER A 106 25.54 -19.90 19.40
C SER A 106 26.98 -19.81 18.92
#